data_AF-A0A1Y4TYQ4-F1
#
_entry.id   AF-A0A1Y4TYQ4-F1
#
_cell.length_a   1.000
_cell.length_b   1.000
_cell.length_c   1.000
_cell.angle_alpha   90.00
_cell.angle_beta   90.00
_cell.angle_gamma   90.00
#
_symmetry.space_group_name_H-M   'P 1'
#
loop_
_entity.id
_entity.type
_entity.pdbx_description
1 polymer ?
#
loop_
_entity_poly.entity_id
_entity_poly.type
_entity_poly.pdbx_seq_one_letter_code
_entity_poly.pdbx_strand_id
1 'polypeptide(L)'
;MDSYNLIWGVHASENRWLHVDVLRRDWGFRGLVMSDWTSTYSASGIARGGLDLEMPKGWYFNEKELLPLLESGVIRERDLNEKVCHILQTLSAFGCLDRPYDTNRVTEDDPATSSRCCARWGAMPSARRTTCRPRRSWSSATRWG
;
A
#
# COMPACT_ATOMS: atom_id res chain seq x y z
N MET A 1 -1.90 -7.34 1.37
CA MET A 1 -1.72 -7.91 2.71
C MET A 1 -0.82 -9.10 2.54
N ASP A 2 0.19 -9.22 3.39
CA ASP A 2 1.18 -10.29 3.31
C ASP A 2 0.69 -11.55 4.02
N SER A 3 1.33 -12.68 3.77
CA SER A 3 0.94 -13.98 4.33
C SER A 3 1.88 -14.44 5.44
N TYR A 4 1.41 -15.36 6.28
CA TYR A 4 2.20 -15.91 7.40
C TYR A 4 3.39 -16.77 6.97
N ASN A 5 3.30 -17.39 5.80
CA ASN A 5 4.22 -18.44 5.40
C ASN A 5 5.62 -17.90 5.08
N LEU A 6 6.58 -18.82 5.14
CA LEU A 6 7.91 -18.62 4.62
C LEU A 6 7.91 -18.75 3.10
N ILE A 7 8.68 -17.91 2.44
CA ILE A 7 8.98 -17.98 1.01
C ILE A 7 10.50 -18.05 0.93
N TRP A 8 11.01 -19.21 0.51
CA TRP A 8 12.45 -19.50 0.47
C TRP A 8 13.17 -19.27 1.83
N GLY A 9 12.49 -19.59 2.93
CA GLY A 9 13.05 -19.49 4.29
C GLY A 9 12.98 -18.08 4.92
N VAL A 10 12.39 -17.11 4.22
CA VAL A 10 12.14 -15.75 4.76
C VAL A 10 10.64 -15.53 4.88
N HIS A 11 10.18 -14.98 6.01
CA HIS A 11 8.75 -14.66 6.20
C HIS A 11 8.30 -13.64 5.15
N ALA A 12 7.08 -13.80 4.62
CA ALA A 12 6.60 -12.93 3.55
C ALA A 12 6.67 -11.45 3.94
N SER A 13 6.30 -11.10 5.18
CA SER A 13 6.36 -9.73 5.73
C SER A 13 7.76 -9.09 5.73
N GLU A 14 8.82 -9.90 5.68
CA GLU A 14 10.21 -9.43 5.64
C GLU A 14 10.87 -9.63 4.26
N ASN A 15 10.13 -10.17 3.30
CA ASN A 15 10.67 -10.56 2.02
C ASN A 15 10.78 -9.37 1.04
N ARG A 16 11.94 -8.71 1.07
CA ARG A 16 12.25 -7.57 0.19
C ARG A 16 12.09 -7.90 -1.29
N TRP A 17 12.49 -9.09 -1.72
CA TRP A 17 12.38 -9.48 -3.13
C TRP A 17 10.91 -9.49 -3.57
N LEU A 18 10.03 -10.04 -2.74
CA LEU A 18 8.60 -10.08 -3.03
C LEU A 18 7.99 -8.66 -3.09
N HIS A 19 8.23 -7.84 -2.06
CA HIS A 19 7.55 -6.56 -1.93
C HIS A 19 8.14 -5.47 -2.80
N VAL A 20 9.47 -5.42 -2.95
CA VAL A 20 10.15 -4.34 -3.65
C VAL A 20 10.40 -4.72 -5.09
N ASP A 21 11.07 -5.86 -5.34
CA ASP A 21 11.48 -6.21 -6.69
C ASP A 21 10.28 -6.66 -7.54
N VAL A 22 9.46 -7.58 -7.03
CA VAL A 22 8.31 -8.07 -7.80
C VAL A 22 7.13 -7.09 -7.72
N LEU A 23 6.60 -6.83 -6.53
CA LEU A 23 5.34 -6.11 -6.37
C LEU A 23 5.46 -4.62 -6.78
N ARG A 24 6.50 -3.92 -6.32
CA ARG A 24 6.65 -2.48 -6.63
C ARG A 24 7.36 -2.22 -7.94
N ARG A 25 8.50 -2.88 -8.20
CA ARG A 25 9.31 -2.59 -9.38
C ARG A 25 8.75 -3.25 -10.64
N ASP A 26 8.45 -4.55 -10.62
CA ASP A 26 7.97 -5.23 -11.82
C ASP A 26 6.49 -4.97 -12.08
N TRP A 27 5.63 -5.01 -11.06
CA TRP A 27 4.18 -4.81 -11.23
C TRP A 27 3.74 -3.35 -11.08
N GLY A 28 4.60 -2.48 -10.54
CA GLY A 28 4.29 -1.06 -10.41
C GLY A 28 3.26 -0.74 -9.32
N PHE A 29 3.10 -1.59 -8.30
CA PHE A 29 2.14 -1.35 -7.23
C PHE A 29 2.52 -0.10 -6.40
N ARG A 30 1.56 0.82 -6.23
CA ARG A 30 1.75 2.10 -5.53
C ARG A 30 0.94 2.25 -4.24
N GLY A 31 0.22 1.20 -3.84
CA GLY A 31 -0.52 1.20 -2.59
C GLY A 31 0.38 0.89 -1.39
N LEU A 32 -0.25 0.83 -0.23
CA LEU A 32 0.38 0.31 0.98
C LEU A 32 0.34 -1.22 1.01
N VAL A 33 1.39 -1.81 1.60
CA VAL A 33 1.48 -3.22 1.95
C VAL A 33 1.37 -3.33 3.47
N MET A 34 0.38 -4.09 3.93
CA MET A 34 0.13 -4.33 5.35
C MET A 34 0.38 -5.80 5.70
N SER A 35 0.80 -6.05 6.93
CA SER A 35 0.96 -7.40 7.43
C SER A 35 -0.41 -8.02 7.68
N ASP A 36 -0.50 -9.34 7.60
CA ASP A 36 -1.57 -10.03 8.32
C ASP A 36 -1.39 -9.81 9.83
N TRP A 37 -2.42 -10.12 10.61
CA TRP A 37 -2.39 -9.95 12.05
C TRP A 37 -1.27 -10.76 12.68
N THR A 38 -0.37 -10.09 13.40
CA THR A 38 0.76 -10.73 14.10
C THR A 38 1.78 -11.43 13.19
N SER A 39 1.72 -11.20 11.88
CA SER A 39 2.64 -11.79 10.90
C SER A 39 3.96 -10.99 10.76
N THR A 40 4.52 -10.53 11.88
CA THR A 40 5.78 -9.77 11.93
C THR A 40 6.72 -10.44 12.93
N TYR A 41 8.03 -10.48 12.62
CA TYR A 41 9.00 -11.31 13.36
C TYR A 41 10.25 -10.53 13.80
N SER A 42 10.63 -9.48 13.09
CA SER A 42 11.74 -8.61 13.46
C SER A 42 11.58 -7.19 12.91
N ALA A 43 12.00 -6.18 13.68
CA ALA A 43 11.91 -4.77 13.27
C ALA A 43 12.81 -4.45 12.07
N SER A 44 14.05 -4.96 12.06
CA SER A 44 14.99 -4.72 10.96
C SER A 44 14.58 -5.45 9.68
N GLY A 45 14.01 -6.65 9.80
CA GLY A 45 13.50 -7.45 8.69
C GLY A 45 12.32 -6.76 8.01
N ILE A 46 11.27 -6.39 8.75
CA ILE A 46 10.09 -5.75 8.16
C ILE A 46 10.41 -4.35 7.59
N ALA A 47 11.29 -3.59 8.26
CA ALA A 47 11.65 -2.26 7.79
C ALA A 47 12.37 -2.32 6.43
N ARG A 48 13.34 -3.23 6.27
CA ARG A 48 14.06 -3.44 5.00
C ARG A 48 13.27 -4.24 3.98
N GLY A 49 12.35 -5.08 4.45
CA GLY A 49 11.51 -5.99 3.69
C GLY A 49 10.42 -5.30 2.88
N GLY A 50 10.20 -4.00 3.08
CA GLY A 50 9.25 -3.23 2.27
C GLY A 50 7.80 -3.27 2.77
N LEU A 51 7.57 -3.80 3.98
CA LEU A 51 6.30 -3.69 4.69
C LEU A 51 6.06 -2.23 5.08
N ASP A 52 4.86 -1.69 4.84
CA ASP A 52 4.52 -0.31 5.20
C ASP A 52 3.76 -0.22 6.52
N LEU A 53 2.86 -1.16 6.79
CA LEU A 53 1.96 -1.12 7.95
C LEU A 53 1.95 -2.46 8.70
N GLU A 54 2.25 -2.40 9.99
CA GLU A 54 2.13 -3.53 10.90
C GLU A 54 0.74 -3.57 11.54
N MET A 55 0.11 -4.74 11.53
CA MET A 55 -1.23 -4.97 12.07
C MET A 55 -1.26 -6.15 13.04
N PRO A 56 -2.15 -6.14 14.04
CA PRO A 56 -3.08 -5.07 14.42
C PRO A 56 -2.45 -3.94 15.25
N LYS A 57 -1.23 -4.16 15.78
CA LYS A 57 -0.51 -3.20 16.61
C LYS A 57 0.97 -3.19 16.20
N GLY A 58 1.62 -2.03 16.28
CA GLY A 58 3.05 -1.90 16.06
C GLY A 58 3.87 -2.52 17.19
N TRP A 59 4.12 -3.84 17.15
CA TRP A 59 5.06 -4.48 18.08
C TRP A 59 6.51 -4.22 17.69
N TYR A 60 6.79 -4.06 16.39
CA TYR A 60 8.13 -3.81 15.87
C TYR A 60 8.25 -2.44 15.20
N PHE A 61 7.19 -1.96 14.55
CA PHE A 61 7.06 -0.56 14.14
C PHE A 61 6.67 0.32 15.32
N ASN A 62 7.57 0.39 16.30
CA ASN A 62 7.50 1.30 17.42
C ASN A 62 8.82 2.08 17.55
N GLU A 63 8.77 3.18 18.30
CA GLU A 63 9.92 4.04 18.53
C GLU A 63 11.11 3.31 19.19
N LYS A 64 10.85 2.43 20.15
CA LYS A 64 11.89 1.71 20.90
C LYS A 64 12.71 0.77 20.03
N GLU A 65 12.09 0.15 19.04
CA GLU A 65 12.74 -0.78 18.12
C GLU A 65 13.34 -0.07 16.90
N LEU A 66 12.70 0.99 16.39
CA LEU A 66 13.16 1.71 15.19
C LEU A 66 14.26 2.73 15.47
N LEU A 67 14.25 3.42 16.62
CA LEU A 67 15.29 4.42 16.95
C LEU A 67 16.70 3.82 16.96
N PRO A 68 16.99 2.69 17.63
CA PRO A 68 18.33 2.09 17.60
C PRO A 68 18.75 1.67 16.18
N LEU A 69 17.81 1.30 15.32
CA LEU A 69 18.08 0.92 13.94
C LEU A 69 18.38 2.12 13.03
N LEU A 70 17.82 3.29 13.36
CA LEU A 70 18.18 4.57 12.73
C LEU A 70 19.55 5.05 13.20
N GLU A 71 19.81 5.01 14.51
CA GLU A 71 21.09 5.44 15.11
C GLU A 71 22.26 4.57 14.63
N SER A 72 22.05 3.26 14.52
CA SER A 72 23.04 2.32 13.96
C SER A 72 23.17 2.41 12.44
N GLY A 73 22.30 3.16 11.76
CA GLY A 73 22.32 3.33 10.30
C GLY A 73 21.88 2.09 9.50
N VAL A 74 21.29 1.09 10.17
CA VAL A 74 20.72 -0.10 9.51
C VAL A 74 19.53 0.29 8.63
N ILE A 75 18.75 1.27 9.09
CA ILE A 75 17.63 1.88 8.36
C ILE A 75 17.94 3.36 8.17
N ARG A 76 17.52 3.94 7.04
CA ARG A 76 17.60 5.37 6.80
C ARG A 76 16.24 6.01 6.98
N GLU A 77 16.20 7.27 7.41
CA GLU A 77 14.96 8.03 7.55
C GLU A 77 14.11 8.04 6.26
N ARG A 78 14.77 8.12 5.09
CA ARG A 78 14.10 8.04 3.79
C ARG A 78 13.28 6.75 3.62
N ASP A 79 13.73 5.63 4.20
CA ASP A 79 13.08 4.33 4.07
C ASP A 79 11.79 4.29 4.90
N LEU A 80 11.73 5.04 6.01
CA LEU A 80 10.51 5.26 6.80
C LEU A 80 9.58 6.26 6.11
N ASN A 81 10.13 7.36 5.58
CA ASN A 81 9.36 8.37 4.86
C ASN A 81 8.64 7.77 3.63
N GLU A 82 9.29 6.84 2.93
CA GLU A 82 8.68 6.12 1.81
C GLU A 82 7.45 5.31 2.23
N LYS A 83 7.52 4.60 3.38
CA LYS A 83 6.39 3.84 3.94
C LYS A 83 5.22 4.73 4.32
N VAL A 84 5.50 5.84 5.00
CA VAL A 84 4.48 6.84 5.37
C VAL A 84 3.83 7.43 4.12
N CYS A 85 4.61 7.73 3.08
CA CYS A 85 4.09 8.17 1.80
C CYS A 85 3.11 7.16 1.19
N HIS A 86 3.41 5.85 1.20
CA HIS A 86 2.48 4.84 0.68
C HIS A 86 1.16 4.80 1.44
N ILE A 87 1.20 4.94 2.76
CA ILE A 87 0.00 4.99 3.61
C ILE A 87 -0.83 6.23 3.25
N LEU A 88 -0.21 7.41 3.25
CA LEU A 88 -0.91 8.67 2.95
C LEU A 88 -1.44 8.73 1.52
N GLN A 89 -0.69 8.22 0.54
CA GLN A 89 -1.13 8.11 -0.85
C GLN A 89 -2.38 7.23 -0.95
N THR A 90 -2.40 6.10 -0.23
CA THR A 90 -3.55 5.20 -0.19
C THR A 90 -4.75 5.89 0.43
N LEU A 91 -4.58 6.51 1.61
CA LEU A 91 -5.66 7.25 2.28
C LEU A 91 -6.22 8.40 1.43
N SER A 92 -5.34 9.14 0.74
CA SER A 92 -5.72 10.19 -0.19
C SER A 92 -6.49 9.64 -1.41
N ALA A 93 -6.05 8.52 -1.99
CA ALA A 93 -6.73 7.89 -3.11
C ALA A 93 -8.15 7.42 -2.78
N PHE A 94 -8.40 7.02 -1.53
CA PHE A 94 -9.74 6.68 -1.04
C PHE A 94 -10.56 7.91 -0.59
N GLY A 95 -9.97 9.10 -0.57
CA GLY A 95 -10.61 10.32 -0.06
C GLY A 95 -10.88 10.28 1.44
N CYS A 96 -10.12 9.47 2.19
CA CYS A 96 -10.27 9.33 3.64
C CYS A 96 -9.80 10.59 4.38
N LEU A 97 -8.90 11.37 3.79
CA LEU A 97 -8.37 12.60 4.40
C LEU A 97 -9.32 13.81 4.23
N ASP A 98 -10.13 13.81 3.16
CA ASP A 98 -10.98 14.95 2.80
C ASP A 98 -12.42 14.82 3.33
N ARG A 99 -12.78 13.67 3.89
CA ARG A 99 -14.14 13.38 4.36
C ARG A 99 -14.19 13.44 5.89
N PRO A 100 -15.19 14.12 6.48
CA PRO A 100 -15.41 14.06 7.91
C PRO A 100 -15.72 12.62 8.32
N TYR A 101 -15.03 12.14 9.35
CA TYR A 101 -15.26 10.80 9.89
C TYR A 101 -16.57 10.77 10.68
N ASP A 102 -17.57 10.05 10.19
CA ASP A 102 -18.85 9.90 10.86
C ASP A 102 -18.80 8.69 11.81
N THR A 103 -18.65 8.95 13.12
CA THR A 103 -18.55 7.92 14.16
C THR A 103 -19.86 7.16 14.40
N ASN A 104 -20.99 7.69 13.91
CA ASN A 104 -22.33 7.16 14.21
C ASN A 104 -22.82 6.16 13.15
N ARG A 105 -21.99 5.85 12.15
CA ARG A 105 -22.39 5.20 10.91
C ARG A 105 -21.86 3.78 10.73
N VAL A 106 -21.49 3.10 11.81
CA VAL A 106 -21.13 1.68 11.75
C VAL A 106 -22.42 0.86 11.77
N THR A 107 -23.18 0.90 10.68
CA THR A 107 -24.19 -0.12 10.41
C THR A 107 -23.48 -1.30 9.78
N GLU A 108 -23.56 -2.46 10.44
CA GLU A 108 -22.85 -3.70 10.09
C GLU A 108 -23.13 -4.17 8.64
N ASP A 109 -24.26 -3.74 8.07
CA ASP A 109 -24.63 -3.87 6.66
C ASP A 109 -25.35 -2.61 6.14
N ASP A 110 -24.62 -1.68 5.51
CA ASP A 110 -25.25 -0.59 4.73
C ASP A 110 -25.49 -1.06 3.28
N PRO A 111 -26.76 -1.28 2.86
CA PRO A 111 -27.08 -1.69 1.49
C PRO A 111 -26.62 -0.67 0.42
N ALA A 112 -26.42 0.60 0.79
CA ALA A 112 -25.87 1.62 -0.11
C ALA A 112 -24.37 1.44 -0.38
N THR A 113 -23.64 0.74 0.50
CA THR A 113 -22.21 0.44 0.34
C THR A 113 -22.02 -0.89 -0.40
N SER A 114 -22.82 -1.92 -0.08
CA SER A 114 -22.76 -3.22 -0.77
C SER A 114 -23.14 -3.13 -2.25
N SER A 115 -24.19 -2.36 -2.58
CA SER A 115 -24.60 -2.12 -3.97
C SER A 115 -23.57 -1.29 -4.76
N ARG A 116 -22.92 -0.30 -4.16
CA ARG A 116 -21.85 0.49 -4.81
C ARG A 116 -20.58 -0.34 -5.05
N CYS A 117 -20.22 -1.22 -4.12
CA CYS A 117 -19.05 -2.08 -4.27
C CYS A 117 -19.25 -3.09 -5.41
N CYS A 118 -20.40 -3.76 -5.45
CA CYS A 118 -20.77 -4.68 -6.52
C CYS A 118 -21.02 -3.98 -7.87
N ALA A 119 -21.66 -2.82 -7.90
CA ALA A 119 -21.92 -2.13 -9.18
C ALA A 119 -20.64 -1.57 -9.81
N ARG A 120 -19.65 -1.15 -9.00
CA ARG A 120 -18.37 -0.63 -9.49
C ARG A 120 -17.44 -1.73 -10.00
N TRP A 121 -17.51 -2.93 -9.44
CA TRP A 121 -16.71 -4.10 -9.87
C TRP A 121 -17.43 -4.97 -10.91
N GLY A 122 -18.75 -5.11 -10.83
CA GLY A 122 -19.60 -5.84 -11.79
C GLY A 122 -19.78 -5.11 -13.13
N ALA A 123 -19.41 -3.83 -13.20
CA ALA A 123 -19.38 -3.04 -14.43
C ALA A 123 -18.01 -3.07 -15.14
N MET A 124 -17.15 -4.07 -14.91
CA MET A 124 -16.09 -4.37 -15.86
C MET A 124 -16.71 -5.00 -17.10
N PRO A 125 -16.74 -4.33 -18.26
CA PRO A 125 -17.27 -4.93 -19.47
C PRO A 125 -16.42 -6.16 -19.79
N SER A 126 -17.06 -7.32 -19.97
CA SER A 126 -16.39 -8.49 -20.53
C SER A 126 -15.67 -8.06 -21.80
N ALA A 127 -14.38 -8.35 -21.86
CA ALA A 127 -13.48 -7.86 -22.90
C ALA A 127 -14.08 -8.08 -24.30
N ARG A 128 -14.64 -7.02 -24.89
CA ARG A 128 -14.83 -6.97 -26.34
C ARG A 128 -13.46 -6.67 -26.93
N ARG A 129 -12.85 -7.73 -27.47
CA ARG A 129 -11.73 -7.63 -28.43
C ARG A 129 -12.06 -6.55 -29.45
N THR A 130 -11.37 -5.42 -29.40
CA THR A 130 -11.11 -4.58 -30.58
C THR A 130 -10.16 -3.44 -30.24
N THR A 131 -8.95 -3.55 -30.82
CA THR A 131 -8.03 -2.49 -31.25
C THR A 131 -7.47 -1.53 -30.20
N CYS A 132 -6.17 -1.71 -29.91
CA CYS A 132 -5.28 -0.66 -29.43
C CYS A 132 -5.45 0.61 -30.27
N ARG A 133 -5.87 1.71 -29.63
CA ARG A 133 -5.60 3.06 -30.12
C ARG A 133 -5.04 3.86 -28.94
N PRO A 134 -3.78 4.36 -29.00
CA PRO A 134 -3.25 5.19 -27.93
C PRO A 134 -3.91 6.57 -28.00
N ARG A 135 -4.62 6.97 -26.95
CA ARG A 135 -5.01 8.37 -26.76
C ARG A 135 -3.77 9.18 -26.36
N ARG A 136 -3.18 9.85 -27.34
CA ARG A 136 -2.26 10.98 -27.12
C ARG A 136 -3.08 12.20 -26.72
N SER A 137 -2.72 12.83 -25.61
CA SER A 137 -2.72 14.29 -25.47
C SER A 137 -1.83 14.70 -24.30
N TRP A 138 -0.52 14.70 -24.54
CA TRP A 138 0.36 15.65 -23.88
C TRP A 138 0.15 16.99 -24.59
N SER A 139 -0.45 17.97 -23.90
CA SER A 139 -0.44 19.35 -24.36
C SER A 139 0.44 20.13 -23.41
N SER A 140 1.72 20.20 -23.74
CA SER A 140 2.67 21.16 -23.18
C SER A 140 3.04 22.17 -24.26
N ALA A 141 2.85 23.44 -23.90
CA ALA A 141 3.70 24.58 -24.23
C ALA A 141 3.56 25.29 -25.60
N THR A 142 3.48 26.62 -25.45
CA THR A 142 4.08 27.68 -26.27
C THR A 142 3.26 28.23 -27.44
N ARG A 143 2.78 29.47 -27.28
CA ARG A 143 2.59 30.40 -28.40
C ARG A 143 3.22 31.74 -28.02
N TRP A 144 4.41 31.97 -28.57
CA TRP A 144 4.93 33.29 -28.90
C TRP A 144 4.20 33.78 -30.16
N GLY A 145 3.94 35.08 -30.23
CA GLY A 145 3.29 35.76 -31.36
C GLY A 145 2.61 37.03 -30.87
#